data_AF-A0A5A8AJC6-F1
#
_entry.id   AF-A0A5A8AJC6-F1
#
_cell.length_a   1.000
_cell.length_b   1.000
_cell.length_c   1.000
_cell.angle_alpha   90.00
_cell.angle_beta   90.00
_cell.angle_gamma   90.00
#
_symmetry.space_group_name_H-M   'P 1'
#
loop_
_entity.id
_entity.type
_entity.pdbx_description
1 polymer ?
#
loop_
_entity_poly.entity_id
_entity_poly.type
_entity_poly.pdbx_seq_one_letter_code
_entity_poly.pdbx_strand_id
1 'polypeptide(L)'
;MKYILSLCLMIFMFSCSSQKANSKYSKIEYEAGACFGSCPIFKITINSDRTAVLEAEHFNFSKSFSKGEFDKPREGTFKGTIKEADYNTLIALLDNLNVKSLNEKYGERNVTDLPTSHLRINYADGTSKHVEDYGKRGTEKLAELYKFFEDLRHNQQWTKVN
;
A
#
# COMPACT_ATOMS: atom_id res chain seq x y z
N MET A 1 41.56 -46.40 -25.37
CA MET A 1 41.47 -45.03 -24.83
C MET A 1 40.30 -44.33 -25.50
N LYS A 2 39.54 -43.52 -24.74
CA LYS A 2 38.23 -42.93 -25.09
C LYS A 2 37.16 -44.02 -24.99
N TYR A 3 36.21 -44.04 -24.05
CA TYR A 3 35.36 -42.95 -23.59
C TYR A 3 34.98 -43.19 -22.11
N ILE A 4 35.74 -42.59 -21.19
CA ILE A 4 35.28 -42.35 -19.82
C ILE A 4 34.90 -40.87 -19.80
N LEU A 5 33.63 -40.56 -20.06
CA LEU A 5 33.04 -39.27 -19.69
C LEU A 5 31.51 -39.34 -19.79
N SER A 6 30.90 -40.29 -19.10
CA SER A 6 29.46 -40.26 -18.83
C SER A 6 29.30 -40.07 -17.32
N LEU A 7 29.60 -38.86 -16.84
CA LEU A 7 29.38 -38.50 -15.44
C LEU A 7 28.87 -37.06 -15.35
N CYS A 8 27.67 -36.94 -14.76
CA CYS A 8 27.10 -35.75 -14.17
C CYS A 8 26.89 -34.53 -15.07
N LEU A 9 25.89 -34.62 -15.97
CA LEU A 9 25.06 -33.45 -16.23
C LEU A 9 23.92 -33.42 -15.20
N MET A 10 24.30 -33.16 -13.94
CA MET A 10 23.34 -32.85 -12.89
C MET A 10 22.85 -31.43 -13.16
N ILE A 11 21.84 -31.33 -14.03
CA ILE A 11 21.08 -30.10 -14.26
C ILE A 11 20.43 -29.75 -12.93
N PHE A 12 21.10 -28.91 -12.15
CA PHE A 12 20.47 -28.15 -11.07
C PHE A 12 19.46 -27.22 -11.74
N MET A 13 18.27 -27.76 -12.00
CA MET A 13 17.04 -26.99 -12.09
C MET A 13 16.86 -26.34 -10.71
N PHE A 14 17.59 -25.24 -10.45
CA PHE A 14 17.13 -24.26 -9.48
C PHE A 14 15.81 -23.73 -10.04
N SER A 15 14.73 -24.47 -9.77
CA SER A 15 13.41 -23.88 -9.73
C SER A 15 13.53 -22.77 -8.71
N CYS A 16 13.65 -21.54 -9.22
CA CYS A 16 13.42 -20.36 -8.44
C CYS A 16 11.93 -20.38 -8.11
N SER A 17 11.52 -21.24 -7.17
CA SER A 17 10.29 -21.02 -6.43
C SER A 17 10.56 -19.70 -5.72
N SER A 18 10.12 -18.59 -6.31
CA SER A 18 9.89 -17.38 -5.55
C SER A 18 9.08 -17.85 -4.35
N GLN A 19 9.73 -17.93 -3.19
CA GLN A 19 9.07 -18.33 -1.97
C GLN A 19 7.96 -17.31 -1.81
N LYS A 20 6.72 -17.71 -2.15
CA LYS A 20 5.54 -16.94 -1.81
C LYS A 20 5.59 -16.87 -0.29
N ALA A 21 6.16 -15.79 0.24
CA ALA A 21 6.04 -15.46 1.64
C ALA A 21 4.54 -15.49 1.91
N ASN A 22 4.12 -16.46 2.73
CA ASN A 22 2.72 -16.70 2.98
C ASN A 22 2.24 -15.56 3.88
N SER A 23 1.93 -14.42 3.26
CA SER A 23 1.57 -13.20 3.95
C SER A 23 0.29 -13.44 4.74
N LYS A 24 0.30 -13.02 6.01
CA LYS A 24 -0.89 -12.99 6.86
C LYS A 24 -2.03 -12.16 6.26
N TYR A 25 -1.69 -11.27 5.33
CA TYR A 25 -2.59 -10.34 4.67
C TYR A 25 -2.78 -10.76 3.21
N SER A 26 -4.03 -11.02 2.82
CA SER A 26 -4.37 -11.32 1.43
C SER A 26 -4.50 -10.05 0.59
N LYS A 27 -5.00 -8.97 1.20
CA LYS A 27 -5.12 -7.65 0.59
C LYS A 27 -5.03 -6.54 1.65
N ILE A 28 -4.27 -5.50 1.34
CA ILE A 28 -4.09 -4.32 2.17
C ILE A 28 -4.54 -3.11 1.37
N GLU A 29 -5.48 -2.32 1.90
CA GLU A 29 -5.94 -1.09 1.26
C GLU A 29 -5.79 0.09 2.19
N TYR A 30 -5.28 1.19 1.65
CA TYR A 30 -5.28 2.49 2.31
C TYR A 30 -5.92 3.53 1.39
N GLU A 31 -6.80 4.34 1.93
CA GLU A 31 -7.48 5.43 1.24
C GLU A 31 -7.32 6.72 2.05
N ALA A 32 -6.79 7.75 1.39
CA ALA A 32 -6.68 9.10 1.91
C ALA A 32 -7.80 9.96 1.29
N GLY A 33 -8.70 10.44 2.15
CA GLY A 33 -9.80 11.31 1.75
C GLY A 33 -9.40 12.78 1.61
N ALA A 34 -10.32 13.57 1.07
CA ALA A 34 -10.15 15.00 0.84
C ALA A 34 -10.02 15.83 2.12
N CYS A 35 -9.38 16.99 2.00
CA CYS A 35 -9.33 18.05 3.00
C CYS A 35 -9.56 19.41 2.30
N PHE A 36 -9.72 20.49 3.06
CA PHE A 36 -9.84 21.84 2.48
C PHE A 36 -8.45 22.43 2.13
N GLY A 37 -7.79 21.80 1.15
CA GLY A 37 -6.43 22.13 0.72
C GLY A 37 -5.88 21.14 -0.29
N SER A 38 -4.55 21.00 -0.35
CA SER A 38 -3.86 20.08 -1.27
C SER A 38 -3.49 18.74 -0.62
N CYS A 39 -4.36 18.21 0.26
CA CYS A 39 -4.12 16.86 0.78
C CYS A 39 -4.23 15.85 -0.36
N PRO A 40 -3.29 14.91 -0.46
CA PRO A 40 -3.35 13.88 -1.49
C PRO A 40 -4.60 13.03 -1.31
N ILE A 41 -5.38 12.87 -2.38
CA ILE A 41 -6.58 12.05 -2.43
C ILE A 41 -6.27 10.83 -3.28
N PHE A 42 -6.22 9.65 -2.66
CA PHE A 42 -5.89 8.43 -3.38
C PHE A 42 -6.33 7.18 -2.63
N LYS A 43 -6.40 6.07 -3.36
CA LYS A 43 -6.46 4.72 -2.81
C LYS A 43 -5.28 3.91 -3.31
N ILE A 44 -4.60 3.20 -2.41
CA ILE A 44 -3.60 2.19 -2.75
C ILE A 44 -4.10 0.82 -2.28
N THR A 45 -4.11 -0.14 -3.20
CA THR A 45 -4.45 -1.54 -2.94
C THR A 45 -3.23 -2.39 -3.21
N ILE A 46 -2.80 -3.19 -2.23
CA ILE A 46 -1.61 -4.04 -2.30
C ILE A 46 -2.01 -5.49 -2.01
N ASN A 47 -1.68 -6.40 -2.94
CA ASN A 47 -1.93 -7.82 -2.81
C ASN A 47 -0.77 -8.55 -2.10
N SER A 48 -1.01 -9.80 -1.68
CA SER A 48 0.00 -10.64 -1.03
C SER A 48 1.24 -10.92 -1.88
N ASP A 49 1.14 -10.84 -3.21
CA ASP A 49 2.24 -10.98 -4.16
C ASP A 49 2.97 -9.66 -4.46
N ARG A 50 2.67 -8.60 -3.69
CA ARG A 50 3.18 -7.23 -3.82
C ARG A 50 2.70 -6.46 -5.04
N THR A 51 1.87 -7.05 -5.90
CA THR A 51 1.21 -6.29 -6.95
C THR A 51 0.32 -5.24 -6.31
N ALA A 52 0.33 -4.04 -6.89
CA ALA A 52 -0.39 -2.92 -6.32
C ALA A 52 -1.06 -2.06 -7.39
N VAL A 53 -2.18 -1.45 -7.00
CA VAL A 53 -2.91 -0.45 -7.76
C VAL A 53 -2.96 0.84 -6.94
N LEU A 54 -2.58 1.94 -7.55
CA LEU A 54 -2.73 3.29 -7.01
C LEU A 54 -3.77 4.04 -7.85
N GLU A 55 -4.92 4.32 -7.26
CA GLU A 55 -5.97 5.16 -7.82
C GLU A 55 -5.75 6.58 -7.29
N ALA A 56 -5.08 7.41 -8.09
CA ALA A 56 -4.73 8.77 -7.74
C ALA A 56 -5.82 9.73 -8.24
N GLU A 57 -6.53 10.36 -7.31
CA GLU A 57 -7.57 11.34 -7.61
C GLU A 57 -6.93 12.71 -7.80
N HIS A 58 -6.51 13.38 -6.73
CA HIS A 58 -5.91 14.73 -6.81
C HIS A 58 -4.75 14.93 -5.83
N PHE A 59 -3.87 15.88 -6.17
CA PHE A 59 -2.74 16.33 -5.37
C PHE A 59 -1.73 15.22 -5.05
N ASN A 60 -1.61 14.21 -5.92
CA ASN A 60 -0.72 13.10 -5.65
C ASN A 60 0.71 13.34 -6.11
N PHE A 61 0.89 13.88 -7.32
CA PHE A 61 2.22 14.07 -7.90
C PHE A 61 2.59 15.54 -8.14
N SER A 62 1.64 16.46 -8.08
CA SER A 62 1.89 17.89 -8.28
C SER A 62 2.58 18.52 -7.07
N LYS A 63 3.58 19.37 -7.33
CA LYS A 63 4.35 20.09 -6.28
C LYS A 63 3.84 21.50 -6.03
N SER A 64 2.95 22.03 -6.89
CA SER A 64 2.41 23.38 -6.80
C SER A 64 0.90 23.31 -6.59
N PHE A 65 0.41 24.00 -5.57
CA PHE A 65 -1.02 24.19 -5.37
C PHE A 65 -1.51 25.40 -6.17
N SER A 66 -2.55 25.19 -6.95
CA SER A 66 -3.34 26.26 -7.55
C SER A 66 -4.83 25.93 -7.39
N LYS A 67 -5.71 26.95 -7.36
CA LYS A 67 -7.15 26.70 -7.29
C LYS A 67 -7.67 25.88 -8.48
N GLY A 68 -7.04 26.01 -9.65
CA GLY A 68 -7.40 25.23 -10.83
C GLY A 68 -7.05 23.75 -10.76
N GLU A 69 -6.31 23.29 -9.74
CA GLU A 69 -6.05 21.85 -9.55
C GLU A 69 -7.32 21.06 -9.20
N PHE A 70 -8.33 21.71 -8.61
CA PHE A 70 -9.62 21.06 -8.31
C PHE A 70 -10.45 20.80 -9.56
N ASP A 71 -10.24 21.58 -10.63
CA ASP A 71 -10.98 21.45 -11.89
C ASP A 71 -10.34 20.42 -12.84
N LYS A 72 -9.14 19.92 -12.53
CA LYS A 72 -8.45 18.92 -13.34
C LYS A 72 -9.13 17.56 -13.22
N PRO A 73 -9.11 16.72 -14.27
CA PRO A 73 -9.52 15.33 -14.12
C PRO A 73 -8.59 14.60 -13.14
N ARG A 74 -9.07 13.48 -12.61
CA ARG A 74 -8.26 12.60 -11.75
C ARG A 74 -6.89 12.29 -12.36
N GLU A 75 -5.85 12.21 -11.55
CA GLU A 75 -4.47 12.00 -11.99
C GLU A 75 -4.26 10.65 -12.70
N GLY A 76 -5.06 9.64 -12.31
CA GLY A 76 -5.22 8.39 -13.04
C GLY A 76 -5.11 7.14 -12.18
N THR A 77 -5.14 5.98 -12.83
CA THR A 77 -4.88 4.70 -12.17
C THR A 77 -3.49 4.24 -12.57
N PHE A 78 -2.71 3.77 -11.60
CA PHE A 78 -1.35 3.30 -11.79
C PHE A 78 -1.23 1.88 -11.25
N LYS A 79 -0.41 1.07 -11.91
CA LYS A 79 -0.06 -0.29 -11.47
C LYS A 79 1.42 -0.40 -11.24
N GLY A 80 1.81 -1.25 -10.30
CA GLY A 80 3.20 -1.52 -9.98
C GLY A 80 3.37 -2.75 -9.11
N THR A 81 4.61 -3.02 -8.74
CA THR A 81 4.96 -4.03 -7.74
C THR A 81 5.75 -3.32 -6.65
N ILE A 82 5.27 -3.42 -5.40
CA ILE A 82 5.96 -2.83 -4.26
C ILE A 82 7.32 -3.51 -4.09
N LYS A 83 8.38 -2.70 -3.97
CA LYS A 83 9.73 -3.19 -3.66
C LYS A 83 9.70 -4.11 -2.44
N GLU A 84 10.50 -5.16 -2.48
CA GLU A 84 10.54 -6.17 -1.42
C GLU A 84 10.78 -5.58 -0.03
N ALA A 85 11.79 -4.71 0.09
CA ALA A 85 12.13 -4.07 1.35
C ALA A 85 10.95 -3.25 1.90
N ASP A 86 10.28 -2.48 1.05
CA ASP A 86 9.13 -1.66 1.46
C ASP A 86 7.92 -2.53 1.82
N TYR A 87 7.68 -3.63 1.09
CA TYR A 87 6.62 -4.56 1.45
C TYR A 87 6.88 -5.23 2.81
N ASN A 88 8.12 -5.65 3.07
CA ASN A 88 8.50 -6.23 4.37
C ASN A 88 8.35 -5.21 5.50
N THR A 89 8.71 -3.94 5.27
CA THR A 89 8.44 -2.85 6.22
C THR A 89 6.96 -2.66 6.46
N LEU A 90 6.13 -2.66 5.41
CA LEU A 90 4.67 -2.58 5.54
C LEU A 90 4.11 -3.70 6.42
N ILE A 91 4.55 -4.95 6.20
CA ILE A 91 4.13 -6.09 7.00
C ILE A 91 4.52 -5.90 8.47
N ALA A 92 5.76 -5.48 8.73
CA ALA A 92 6.24 -5.24 10.10
C ALA A 92 5.43 -4.13 10.81
N LEU A 93 5.09 -3.05 10.11
CA LEU A 93 4.25 -1.97 10.65
C LEU A 93 2.85 -2.49 11.00
N LEU A 94 2.21 -3.26 10.11
CA LEU A 94 0.88 -3.83 10.34
C LEU A 94 0.86 -4.86 11.48
N ASP A 95 1.91 -5.67 11.62
CA ASP A 95 2.02 -6.64 12.70
C ASP A 95 2.24 -5.95 14.05
N ASN A 96 3.13 -4.95 14.11
CA ASN A 96 3.38 -4.16 15.33
C ASN A 96 2.16 -3.32 15.76
N LEU A 97 1.31 -2.93 14.82
CA LEU A 97 0.07 -2.22 15.09
C LEU A 97 -1.02 -3.13 15.68
N ASN A 98 -0.90 -4.46 15.52
CA ASN A 98 -1.93 -5.43 15.88
C ASN A 98 -3.32 -5.05 15.36
N VAL A 99 -3.45 -4.89 14.04
CA VAL A 99 -4.64 -4.27 13.39
C VAL A 99 -5.99 -4.83 13.87
N LYS A 100 -6.10 -6.13 14.18
CA LYS A 100 -7.36 -6.74 14.66
C LYS A 100 -7.86 -6.10 15.98
N SER A 101 -6.97 -5.57 16.83
CA SER A 101 -7.33 -4.95 18.10
C SER A 101 -7.62 -3.44 18.03
N LEU A 102 -7.47 -2.81 16.86
CA LEU A 102 -7.77 -1.39 16.73
C LEU A 102 -9.26 -1.11 16.87
N ASN A 103 -9.59 0.10 17.31
CA ASN A 103 -10.96 0.60 17.21
C ASN A 103 -11.33 0.72 15.73
N GLU A 104 -12.61 0.59 15.42
CA GLU A 104 -13.11 0.75 14.05
C GLU A 104 -13.11 2.22 13.62
N LYS A 105 -13.21 3.14 14.58
CA LYS A 105 -13.30 4.58 14.34
C LYS A 105 -12.42 5.37 15.29
N TYR A 106 -11.76 6.38 14.76
CA TYR A 106 -10.98 7.38 15.48
C TYR A 106 -11.32 8.79 15.00
N GLY A 107 -11.09 9.78 15.86
CA GLY A 107 -11.33 11.19 15.60
C GLY A 107 -12.77 11.65 15.88
N GLU A 108 -12.92 12.94 16.14
CA GLU A 108 -14.21 13.61 16.33
C GLU A 108 -14.49 14.54 15.14
N ARG A 109 -15.74 14.57 14.68
CA ARG A 109 -16.17 15.41 13.53
C ARG A 109 -16.57 16.83 13.95
N ASN A 110 -16.01 17.34 15.04
CA ASN A 110 -16.21 18.71 15.53
C ASN A 110 -15.26 19.72 14.87
N VAL A 111 -14.15 19.27 14.31
CA VAL A 111 -13.24 20.09 13.48
C VAL A 111 -13.57 19.83 12.02
N THR A 112 -13.91 20.86 11.26
CA THR A 112 -14.12 20.76 9.81
C THR A 112 -12.77 20.73 9.07
N ASP A 113 -12.76 20.26 7.83
CA ASP A 113 -11.62 20.30 6.89
C ASP A 113 -10.50 19.27 7.07
N LEU A 114 -10.56 18.40 8.08
CA LEU A 114 -9.55 17.35 8.25
C LEU A 114 -9.79 16.16 7.29
N PRO A 115 -8.73 15.56 6.72
CA PRO A 115 -8.89 14.37 5.89
C PRO A 115 -9.28 13.15 6.73
N THR A 116 -9.98 12.22 6.09
CA THR A 116 -10.26 10.89 6.66
C THR A 116 -9.28 9.87 6.08
N SER A 117 -8.67 9.06 6.93
CA SER A 117 -7.93 7.86 6.51
C SER A 117 -8.84 6.64 6.64
N HIS A 118 -8.88 5.78 5.63
CA HIS A 118 -9.46 4.45 5.75
C HIS A 118 -8.40 3.37 5.53
N LEU A 119 -8.19 2.51 6.52
CA LEU A 119 -7.37 1.31 6.43
C LEU A 119 -8.28 0.10 6.36
N ARG A 120 -8.16 -0.71 5.29
CA ARG A 120 -8.93 -1.95 5.13
C ARG A 120 -7.98 -3.12 4.92
N ILE A 121 -8.07 -4.12 5.79
CA ILE A 121 -7.23 -5.30 5.77
C ILE A 121 -8.10 -6.53 5.56
N ASN A 122 -7.77 -7.30 4.53
CA ASN A 122 -8.26 -8.67 4.39
C ASN A 122 -7.13 -9.63 4.76
N TYR A 123 -7.43 -10.56 5.66
CA TYR A 123 -6.48 -11.56 6.12
C TYR A 123 -6.54 -12.81 5.25
N ALA A 124 -5.49 -13.63 5.30
CA ALA A 124 -5.46 -14.92 4.61
C ALA A 124 -6.45 -15.94 5.20
N ASP A 125 -6.85 -15.75 6.47
CA ASP A 125 -7.86 -16.57 7.17
C ASP A 125 -9.32 -16.23 6.77
N GLY A 126 -9.51 -15.28 5.84
CA GLY A 126 -10.83 -14.83 5.38
C GLY A 126 -11.47 -13.75 6.24
N THR A 127 -10.91 -13.41 7.41
CA THR A 127 -11.39 -12.28 8.22
C THR A 127 -10.99 -10.93 7.61
N SER A 128 -11.63 -9.86 8.04
CA SER A 128 -11.31 -8.49 7.61
C SER A 128 -11.41 -7.49 8.75
N LYS A 129 -10.70 -6.36 8.62
CA LYS A 129 -10.80 -5.21 9.50
C LYS A 129 -10.89 -3.92 8.68
N HIS A 130 -11.76 -3.01 9.11
CA HIS A 130 -11.81 -1.65 8.60
C HIS A 130 -11.60 -0.69 9.78
N VAL A 131 -10.72 0.29 9.56
CA VAL A 131 -10.48 1.40 10.48
C VAL A 131 -10.70 2.70 9.72
N GLU A 132 -11.55 3.57 10.24
CA GLU A 132 -11.75 4.95 9.82
C GLU A 132 -11.09 5.87 10.85
N ASP A 133 -10.20 6.76 10.42
CA ASP A 133 -9.53 7.72 11.29
C ASP A 133 -9.67 9.13 10.74
N TYR A 134 -10.62 9.88 11.30
CA TYR A 134 -10.85 11.27 10.96
C TYR A 134 -9.75 12.15 11.56
N GLY A 135 -9.01 12.86 10.70
CA GLY A 135 -7.89 13.69 11.08
C GLY A 135 -6.56 12.95 11.24
N LYS A 136 -6.52 11.63 11.02
CA LYS A 136 -5.30 10.80 11.08
C LYS A 136 -4.59 10.88 12.45
N ARG A 137 -5.37 10.87 13.54
CA ARG A 137 -4.89 11.10 14.92
C ARG A 137 -5.19 9.94 15.87
N GLY A 138 -5.60 8.78 15.36
CA GLY A 138 -6.00 7.65 16.19
C GLY A 138 -4.90 7.16 17.13
N THR A 139 -3.73 6.80 16.58
CA THR A 139 -2.52 6.46 17.37
C THR A 139 -1.26 6.86 16.60
N GLU A 140 -0.13 7.03 17.29
CA GLU A 140 1.16 7.34 16.65
C GLU A 140 1.57 6.27 15.64
N LYS A 141 1.42 4.98 15.98
CA LYS A 141 1.73 3.86 15.06
C LYS A 141 0.84 3.86 13.82
N LEU A 142 -0.43 4.27 13.97
CA LEU A 142 -1.36 4.36 12.85
C LEU A 142 -1.00 5.54 11.93
N ALA A 143 -0.57 6.67 12.49
CA ALA A 143 -0.05 7.80 11.73
C ALA A 143 1.26 7.45 10.98
N GLU A 144 2.16 6.69 11.61
CA GLU A 144 3.37 6.15 10.96
C GLU A 144 3.03 5.29 9.74
N LEU A 145 2.07 4.37 9.89
CA LEU A 145 1.59 3.53 8.80
C LEU A 145 0.99 4.36 7.65
N TYR A 146 0.19 5.38 7.95
CA TYR A 146 -0.37 6.27 6.92
C TYR A 146 0.71 7.03 6.16
N LYS A 147 1.70 7.57 6.88
CA LYS A 147 2.85 8.22 6.25
C LYS A 147 3.59 7.25 5.34
N PHE A 148 3.77 6.00 5.75
CA PHE A 148 4.40 4.98 4.92
C PHE A 148 3.64 4.78 3.59
N PHE A 149 2.30 4.68 3.62
CA PHE A 149 1.49 4.61 2.40
C PHE A 149 1.59 5.87 1.54
N GLU A 150 1.61 7.05 2.15
CA GLU A 150 1.77 8.31 1.43
C GLU A 150 3.11 8.37 0.68
N ASP A 151 4.18 7.85 1.29
CA ASP A 151 5.52 7.78 0.70
C ASP A 151 5.60 6.73 -0.44
N LEU A 152 4.78 5.66 -0.40
CA LEU A 152 4.70 4.65 -1.48
C LEU A 152 4.32 5.25 -2.85
N ARG A 153 3.60 6.37 -2.87
CA ARG A 153 3.26 7.06 -4.13
C ARG A 153 4.51 7.56 -4.87
N HIS A 154 5.56 7.90 -4.14
CA HIS A 154 6.74 8.56 -4.70
C HIS A 154 7.97 7.65 -4.81
N ASN A 155 8.02 6.58 -4.03
CA ASN A 155 9.21 5.74 -3.94
C ASN A 155 9.08 4.39 -4.66
N GLN A 156 7.99 4.13 -5.38
CA GLN A 156 7.79 2.94 -6.22
C GLN A 156 7.78 3.28 -7.71
N GLN A 157 7.95 2.26 -8.55
CA GLN A 157 7.83 2.38 -10.01
C GLN A 157 6.37 2.17 -10.42
N TRP A 158 5.69 3.28 -10.70
CA TRP A 158 4.27 3.28 -11.08
C TRP A 158 4.10 3.44 -12.59
N THR A 159 3.34 2.54 -13.21
CA THR A 159 2.97 2.63 -14.62
C THR A 159 1.50 3.04 -14.73
N LYS A 160 1.23 4.17 -15.38
CA LYS A 160 -0.15 4.63 -15.60
C LYS A 160 -0.90 3.66 -16.51
N VAL A 161 -2.13 3.33 -16.14
CA VAL A 161 -3.07 2.53 -16.92
C VAL A 161 -3.93 3.51 -17.72
N ASN A 162 -4.00 3.30 -19.03
CA ASN A 162 -4.84 4.07 -19.94
C ASN A 162 -6.33 3.76 -19.72
#